data_AF-A0A4Y1YPR8-F1
#
_entry.id   AF-A0A4Y1YPR8-F1
#
_cell.length_a   1.000
_cell.length_b   1.000
_cell.length_c   1.000
_cell.angle_alpha   90.00
_cell.angle_beta   90.00
_cell.angle_gamma   90.00
#
_symmetry.space_group_name_H-M   'P 1'
#
loop_
_entity.id
_entity.type
_entity.pdbx_description
1 polymer ?
#
loop_
_entity_poly.entity_id
_entity_poly.type
_entity_poly.pdbx_seq_one_letter_code
_entity_poly.pdbx_strand_id
1 'polypeptide(L)'
;MRFQGEITHLSQKWLGVVRHPKNELSYFVAGTWPGDIGEFETTDRTLNNKKYGYARLTHLIHPSPQRTTPACQFLGFGDNDCSGCPWMIADYASQLEHKRNHFLYAMRRIGFNSEAMQVSAIHPAPKQFGYRNRFQVKTDGKQLGFVAEGSHTIVSIEDCPILNTTCRQQLHTLQQQLPNPQWAPASGYDWNFIDLDDQPSNQPVAINCKRPFCQGNHAQNLWMKAWLKEQLAQHNRLHKIIELFCGSGNFTEILAQTGCLASRLELLISIILLPGGLSESTSRMLIPWCWIHLAPD
;
A
#
# COMPACT_ATOMS: atom_id res chain seq x y z
N MET A 1 -11.53 19.10 21.24
CA MET A 1 -12.27 20.29 20.74
C MET A 1 -13.11 19.84 19.54
N ARG A 2 -14.35 20.34 19.40
CA ARG A 2 -15.22 20.04 18.26
C ARG A 2 -15.44 21.26 17.38
N PHE A 3 -15.56 21.05 16.06
CA PHE A 3 -15.79 22.11 15.09
C PHE A 3 -16.42 21.56 13.81
N GLN A 4 -17.09 22.43 13.04
CA GLN A 4 -17.57 22.12 11.70
C GLN A 4 -16.62 22.66 10.64
N GLY A 5 -16.59 22.02 9.48
CA GLY A 5 -15.82 22.50 8.34
C GLY A 5 -16.04 21.67 7.09
N GLU A 6 -15.36 22.07 6.03
CA GLU A 6 -15.34 21.38 4.75
C GLU A 6 -13.96 20.76 4.49
N ILE A 7 -13.96 19.54 3.96
CA ILE A 7 -12.75 18.86 3.52
C ILE A 7 -12.38 19.41 2.15
N THR A 8 -11.25 20.08 2.08
CA THR A 8 -10.84 20.84 0.89
C THR A 8 -10.04 20.01 -0.11
N HIS A 9 -9.18 19.13 0.38
CA HIS A 9 -8.31 18.28 -0.43
C HIS A 9 -7.80 17.09 0.40
N LEU A 10 -7.14 16.16 -0.27
CA LEU A 10 -6.42 15.06 0.37
C LEU A 10 -4.94 15.44 0.55
N SER A 11 -4.40 15.13 1.73
CA SER A 11 -2.97 15.27 2.04
C SER A 11 -2.11 14.24 1.30
N GLN A 12 -0.78 14.32 1.46
CA GLN A 12 0.16 13.30 0.95
C GLN A 12 -0.05 11.90 1.53
N LYS A 13 -0.63 11.83 2.73
CA LYS A 13 -1.03 10.56 3.36
C LYS A 13 -2.48 10.19 3.03
N TRP A 14 -3.09 10.89 2.09
CA TRP A 14 -4.46 10.67 1.61
C TRP A 14 -5.56 10.85 2.66
N LEU A 15 -5.24 11.56 3.75
CA LEU A 15 -6.21 12.03 4.75
C LEU A 15 -6.83 13.33 4.27
N GLY A 16 -8.13 13.53 4.50
CA GLY A 16 -8.80 14.79 4.22
C GLY A 16 -8.26 15.92 5.07
N VAL A 17 -8.22 17.13 4.49
CA VAL A 17 -7.73 18.34 5.15
C VAL A 17 -8.89 19.30 5.38
N VAL A 18 -9.17 19.57 6.65
CA VAL A 18 -10.14 20.58 7.09
C VAL A 18 -9.41 21.70 7.85
N ARG A 19 -9.74 22.96 7.56
CA ARG A 19 -9.22 24.11 8.32
C ARG A 19 -10.21 24.48 9.41
N HIS A 20 -9.71 24.65 10.62
CA HIS A 20 -10.55 25.05 11.75
C HIS A 20 -10.88 26.54 11.66
N PRO A 21 -12.16 26.93 11.85
CA PRO A 21 -12.64 28.27 11.52
C PRO A 21 -12.08 29.39 12.41
N LYS A 22 -11.65 29.09 13.64
CA LYS A 22 -11.24 30.13 14.62
C LYS A 22 -9.75 30.20 14.94
N ASN A 23 -9.00 29.13 14.69
CA ASN A 23 -7.58 29.05 15.09
C ASN A 23 -6.63 28.93 13.89
N GLU A 24 -7.20 28.94 12.67
CA GLU A 24 -6.50 28.85 11.39
C GLU A 24 -5.68 27.58 11.15
N LEU A 25 -5.66 26.63 12.09
CA LEU A 25 -4.93 25.37 11.97
C LEU A 25 -5.66 24.41 11.02
N SER A 26 -4.87 23.59 10.33
CA SER A 26 -5.39 22.50 9.50
C SER A 26 -5.33 21.17 10.24
N TYR A 27 -6.37 20.35 10.08
CA TYR A 27 -6.48 19.03 10.68
C TYR A 27 -6.59 17.96 9.61
N PHE A 28 -5.86 16.86 9.81
CA PHE A 28 -5.93 15.67 8.98
C PHE A 28 -7.01 14.72 9.52
N VAL A 29 -7.88 14.24 8.64
CA VAL A 29 -9.05 13.43 9.00
C VAL A 29 -9.12 12.19 8.11
N ALA A 30 -9.11 11.00 8.72
CA ALA A 30 -9.35 9.75 8.01
C ALA A 30 -10.84 9.60 7.65
N GLY A 31 -11.17 8.83 6.62
CA GLY A 31 -12.57 8.52 6.25
C GLY A 31 -13.38 9.66 5.64
N THR A 32 -12.68 10.67 5.13
CA THR A 32 -13.26 11.84 4.50
C THR A 32 -12.79 11.99 3.07
N TRP A 33 -13.59 12.71 2.28
CA TRP A 33 -13.34 12.99 0.88
C TRP A 33 -13.51 14.49 0.59
N PRO A 34 -12.79 15.07 -0.39
CA PRO A 34 -12.99 16.47 -0.76
C PRO A 34 -14.44 16.79 -1.12
N GLY A 35 -14.95 17.89 -0.56
CA GLY A 35 -16.35 18.31 -0.61
C GLY A 35 -17.22 17.79 0.54
N ASP A 36 -16.69 16.93 1.42
CA ASP A 36 -17.42 16.55 2.64
C ASP A 36 -17.52 17.73 3.61
N ILE A 37 -18.73 17.98 4.10
CA ILE A 37 -19.00 18.91 5.21
C ILE A 37 -19.42 18.09 6.42
N GLY A 38 -18.73 18.29 7.55
CA GLY A 38 -18.96 17.49 8.74
C GLY A 38 -18.58 18.18 10.04
N GLU A 39 -18.89 17.49 11.14
CA GLU A 39 -18.40 17.78 12.47
C GLU A 39 -17.14 16.96 12.74
N PHE A 40 -16.14 17.61 13.30
CA PHE A 40 -14.84 17.04 13.56
C PHE A 40 -14.45 17.24 15.02
N GLU A 41 -13.81 16.23 15.60
CA GLU A 41 -13.24 16.29 16.94
C GLU A 41 -11.73 16.12 16.89
N THR A 42 -11.00 17.10 17.42
CA THR A 42 -9.53 17.05 17.50
C THR A 42 -9.09 15.89 18.36
N THR A 43 -8.06 15.16 17.93
CA THR A 43 -7.46 14.08 18.72
C THR A 43 -6.18 14.56 19.42
N ASP A 44 -5.78 13.87 20.47
CA ASP A 44 -4.56 14.21 21.25
C ASP A 44 -3.26 13.87 20.51
N ARG A 45 -3.36 13.36 19.27
CA ARG A 45 -2.23 13.27 18.34
C ARG A 45 -1.83 14.67 17.91
N THR A 46 -0.98 15.30 18.70
CA THR A 46 -0.31 16.54 18.34
C THR A 46 0.94 16.21 17.54
N LEU A 47 1.18 16.97 16.48
CA LEU A 47 2.44 16.92 15.75
C LEU A 47 3.40 17.88 16.44
N ASN A 48 4.70 17.56 16.45
CA ASN A 48 5.76 18.40 17.06
C ASN A 48 5.78 19.85 16.50
N ASN A 49 5.04 20.11 15.42
CA ASN A 49 4.92 21.41 14.77
C ASN A 49 3.51 21.98 15.02
N LYS A 50 3.42 23.13 15.70
CA LYS A 50 2.16 23.77 16.17
C LYS A 50 1.20 24.26 15.06
N LYS A 51 1.43 23.88 13.79
CA LYS A 51 0.69 24.42 12.62
C LYS A 51 -0.41 23.50 12.09
N TYR A 52 -0.49 22.25 12.57
CA TYR A 52 -1.49 21.27 12.11
C TYR A 52 -1.67 20.16 13.15
N GLY A 53 -2.79 19.44 13.07
CA GLY A 53 -3.13 18.34 13.99
C GLY A 53 -3.94 17.23 13.32
N TYR A 54 -4.42 16.27 14.11
CA TYR A 54 -5.38 15.27 13.65
C TYR A 54 -6.76 15.52 14.26
N ALA A 55 -7.79 15.17 13.50
CA ALA A 55 -9.16 15.13 13.98
C ALA A 55 -9.87 13.89 13.43
N ARG A 56 -10.99 13.51 14.05
CA ARG A 56 -11.88 12.45 13.56
C ARG A 56 -13.20 13.06 13.13
N LEU A 57 -13.79 12.54 12.06
CA LEU A 57 -15.15 12.85 11.64
C LEU A 57 -16.12 12.23 12.66
N THR A 58 -16.91 13.06 13.35
CA THR A 58 -17.93 12.59 14.31
C THR A 58 -19.32 12.54 13.68
N HIS A 59 -19.60 13.42 12.72
CA HIS A 59 -20.87 13.44 12.01
C HIS A 59 -20.68 14.01 10.61
N LEU A 60 -21.14 13.28 9.58
CA LEU A 60 -21.14 13.76 8.20
C LEU A 60 -22.46 14.50 7.95
N ILE A 61 -22.39 15.81 7.72
CA ILE A 61 -23.56 16.68 7.53
C ILE A 61 -23.97 16.66 6.05
N HIS A 62 -23.02 16.92 5.16
CA HIS A 62 -23.23 16.84 3.71
C HIS A 62 -22.11 16.01 3.08
N PRO A 63 -22.43 14.82 2.52
CA PRO A 63 -21.44 14.05 1.79
C PRO A 63 -21.05 14.75 0.48
N SER A 64 -19.79 14.65 0.10
CA SER A 64 -19.33 15.00 -1.25
C SER A 64 -20.16 14.25 -2.30
N PRO A 65 -20.51 14.87 -3.44
CA PRO A 65 -21.23 14.20 -4.53
C PRO A 65 -20.42 13.04 -5.14
N GLN A 66 -19.12 12.99 -4.89
CA GLN A 66 -18.23 11.91 -5.32
C GLN A 66 -18.23 10.70 -4.38
N ARG A 67 -18.95 10.78 -3.24
CA ARG A 67 -19.02 9.63 -2.32
C ARG A 67 -19.85 8.50 -2.92
N THR A 68 -19.43 7.28 -2.59
CA THR A 68 -20.22 6.06 -2.80
C THR A 68 -20.31 5.30 -1.48
N THR A 69 -21.37 4.51 -1.32
CA THR A 69 -21.42 3.52 -0.26
C THR A 69 -20.32 2.48 -0.50
N PRO A 70 -19.44 2.22 0.48
CA PRO A 70 -18.37 1.24 0.30
C PRO A 70 -18.92 -0.17 0.22
N ALA A 71 -18.35 -1.00 -0.66
CA ALA A 71 -18.75 -2.40 -0.83
C ALA A 71 -18.28 -3.30 0.32
N CYS A 72 -17.32 -2.86 1.12
CA CYS A 72 -16.79 -3.59 2.27
C CYS A 72 -17.49 -3.14 3.55
N GLN A 73 -18.23 -4.03 4.19
CA GLN A 73 -18.90 -3.76 5.48
C GLN A 73 -17.93 -3.49 6.63
N PHE A 74 -16.70 -3.99 6.53
CA PHE A 74 -15.66 -3.80 7.55
C PHE A 74 -14.92 -2.48 7.39
N LEU A 75 -15.17 -1.72 6.32
CA LEU A 75 -14.52 -0.44 6.12
C LEU A 75 -15.05 0.58 7.12
N GLY A 76 -14.13 1.09 7.92
CA GLY A 76 -14.37 2.23 8.79
C GLY A 76 -13.05 2.84 9.24
N PHE A 77 -13.16 3.80 10.15
CA PHE A 77 -12.04 4.64 10.57
C PHE A 77 -12.04 4.85 12.09
N GLY A 78 -12.80 4.05 12.83
CA GLY A 78 -12.74 3.95 14.28
C GLY A 78 -11.75 2.87 14.75
N ASP A 79 -11.66 2.71 16.07
CA ASP A 79 -10.66 1.85 16.72
C ASP A 79 -10.89 0.34 16.50
N ASN A 80 -12.05 -0.05 15.97
CA ASN A 80 -12.45 -1.43 15.72
C ASN A 80 -12.79 -1.69 14.24
N ASP A 81 -12.39 -0.80 13.34
CA ASP A 81 -12.69 -0.90 11.91
C ASP A 81 -11.45 -1.20 11.06
N CYS A 82 -11.65 -1.87 9.91
CA CYS A 82 -10.59 -2.03 8.94
C CYS A 82 -10.49 -0.79 8.04
N SER A 83 -9.43 -0.01 8.18
CA SER A 83 -9.19 1.16 7.34
C SER A 83 -8.36 0.87 6.07
N GLY A 84 -8.16 -0.41 5.72
CA GLY A 84 -7.23 -0.84 4.66
C GLY A 84 -7.58 -0.38 3.23
N CYS A 85 -8.81 0.06 2.99
CA CYS A 85 -9.29 0.56 1.69
C CYS A 85 -9.92 1.95 1.81
N PRO A 86 -9.15 2.99 2.21
CA PRO A 86 -9.71 4.26 2.65
C PRO A 86 -10.52 4.99 1.57
N TRP A 87 -10.26 4.69 0.30
CA TRP A 87 -10.86 5.35 -0.87
C TRP A 87 -12.11 4.67 -1.41
N MET A 88 -12.51 3.52 -0.86
CA MET A 88 -13.74 2.84 -1.28
C MET A 88 -15.00 3.65 -0.93
N ILE A 89 -14.85 4.76 -0.20
CA ILE A 89 -15.90 5.76 0.07
C ILE A 89 -16.15 6.71 -1.11
N ALA A 90 -15.36 6.66 -2.18
CA ALA A 90 -15.48 7.55 -3.34
C ALA A 90 -15.61 6.78 -4.65
N ASP A 91 -16.31 7.37 -5.62
CA ASP A 91 -16.46 6.80 -6.95
C ASP A 91 -15.11 6.65 -7.66
N TYR A 92 -15.02 5.66 -8.54
CA TYR A 92 -13.74 5.28 -9.12
C TYR A 92 -13.14 6.35 -10.04
N ALA A 93 -13.98 7.11 -10.75
CA ALA A 93 -13.50 8.18 -11.63
C ALA A 93 -12.82 9.28 -10.79
N SER A 94 -13.46 9.66 -9.68
CA SER A 94 -12.89 10.61 -8.71
C SER A 94 -11.58 10.10 -8.11
N GLN A 95 -11.44 8.81 -7.82
CA GLN A 95 -10.17 8.24 -7.35
C GLN A 95 -9.04 8.41 -8.40
N LEU A 96 -9.31 8.17 -9.68
CA LEU A 96 -8.33 8.31 -10.76
C LEU A 96 -7.93 9.78 -10.96
N GLU A 97 -8.92 10.68 -10.95
CA GLU A 97 -8.73 12.14 -11.00
C GLU A 97 -7.80 12.61 -9.87
N HIS A 98 -8.08 12.18 -8.63
CA HIS A 98 -7.28 12.55 -7.47
C HIS A 98 -5.85 12.01 -7.52
N LYS A 99 -5.62 10.79 -8.02
CA LYS A 99 -4.28 10.25 -8.25
C LYS A 99 -3.49 11.10 -9.24
N ARG A 100 -4.12 11.50 -10.35
CA ARG A 100 -3.51 12.38 -11.36
C ARG A 100 -3.15 13.73 -10.76
N ASN A 101 -4.10 14.36 -10.07
CA ASN A 101 -3.90 15.68 -9.48
C ASN A 101 -2.84 15.66 -8.39
N HIS A 102 -2.74 14.58 -7.61
CA HIS A 102 -1.70 14.39 -6.63
C HIS A 102 -0.31 14.29 -7.26
N PHE A 103 -0.17 13.52 -8.35
CA PHE A 103 1.08 13.46 -9.12
C PHE A 103 1.48 14.84 -9.65
N LEU A 104 0.55 15.55 -10.30
CA LEU A 104 0.81 16.90 -10.83
C LEU A 104 1.19 17.90 -9.73
N TYR A 105 0.56 17.80 -8.55
CA TYR A 105 0.91 18.59 -7.38
C TYR A 105 2.34 18.28 -6.90
N ALA A 106 2.70 17.01 -6.77
CA ALA A 106 4.04 16.59 -6.36
C ALA A 106 5.13 17.07 -7.35
N MET A 107 4.88 16.96 -8.65
CA MET A 107 5.81 17.43 -9.69
C MET A 107 6.01 18.95 -9.66
N ARG A 108 4.93 19.73 -9.49
CA ARG A 108 5.01 21.19 -9.30
C ARG A 108 5.83 21.56 -8.07
N ARG A 109 5.64 20.84 -6.96
CA ARG A 109 6.33 21.10 -5.69
C ARG A 109 7.85 20.94 -5.76
N ILE A 110 8.34 20.11 -6.68
CA ILE A 110 9.78 19.90 -6.89
C ILE A 110 10.33 20.68 -8.10
N GLY A 111 9.53 21.60 -8.68
CA GLY A 111 9.97 22.56 -9.70
C GLY A 111 9.68 22.19 -11.15
N PHE A 112 8.96 21.10 -11.42
CA PHE A 112 8.55 20.77 -12.79
C PHE A 112 7.36 21.63 -13.25
N ASN A 113 7.39 22.05 -14.51
CA ASN A 113 6.22 22.62 -15.17
C ASN A 113 5.23 21.50 -15.53
N SER A 114 4.24 21.28 -14.69
CA SER A 114 3.24 20.21 -14.89
C SER A 114 2.39 20.38 -16.15
N GLU A 115 2.20 21.61 -16.64
CA GLU A 115 1.44 21.88 -17.87
C GLU A 115 2.21 21.39 -19.09
N ALA A 116 3.53 21.53 -19.08
CA ALA A 116 4.40 21.06 -20.15
C ALA A 116 4.59 19.53 -20.18
N MET A 117 4.35 18.83 -19.06
CA MET A 117 4.59 17.38 -18.95
C MET A 117 3.60 16.51 -19.75
N GLN A 118 2.48 17.06 -20.22
CA GLN A 118 1.43 16.33 -20.96
C GLN A 118 1.05 14.98 -20.30
N VAL A 119 0.89 14.98 -18.97
CA VAL A 119 0.60 13.76 -18.20
C VAL A 119 -0.78 13.24 -18.60
N SER A 120 -0.84 12.04 -19.19
CA SER A 120 -2.10 11.37 -19.55
C SER A 120 -2.99 11.05 -18.35
N ALA A 121 -4.24 10.66 -18.62
CA ALA A 121 -5.12 10.10 -17.60
C ALA A 121 -4.50 8.84 -16.97
N ILE A 122 -4.79 8.60 -15.68
CA ILE A 122 -4.34 7.39 -14.99
C ILE A 122 -4.96 6.16 -15.67
N HIS A 123 -4.12 5.17 -15.98
CA HIS A 123 -4.59 3.89 -16.49
C HIS A 123 -5.46 3.19 -15.42
N PRO A 124 -6.74 2.91 -15.69
CA PRO A 124 -7.63 2.29 -14.72
C PRO A 124 -7.31 0.82 -14.51
N ALA A 125 -7.55 0.32 -13.31
CA ALA A 125 -7.59 -1.10 -13.04
C ALA A 125 -8.79 -1.73 -13.74
N PRO A 126 -8.61 -2.89 -14.42
CA PRO A 126 -9.72 -3.56 -15.10
C PRO A 126 -10.77 -4.10 -14.12
N LYS A 127 -10.39 -4.31 -12.85
CA LYS A 127 -11.28 -4.71 -11.76
C LYS A 127 -10.96 -3.91 -10.50
N GLN A 128 -11.99 -3.40 -9.83
CA GLN A 128 -11.87 -2.69 -8.55
C GLN A 128 -11.93 -3.63 -7.33
N PHE A 129 -12.40 -4.86 -7.54
CA PHE A 129 -12.52 -5.91 -6.54
C PHE A 129 -11.88 -7.20 -7.06
N GLY A 130 -11.57 -8.14 -6.17
CA GLY A 130 -10.99 -9.42 -6.54
C GLY A 130 -9.62 -9.35 -7.23
N TYR A 131 -8.92 -8.22 -7.14
CA TYR A 131 -7.64 -8.00 -7.82
C TYR A 131 -6.45 -8.38 -6.95
N ARG A 132 -6.61 -8.38 -5.63
CA ARG A 132 -5.53 -8.51 -4.66
C ARG A 132 -5.17 -9.98 -4.51
N ASN A 133 -3.96 -10.32 -4.94
CA ASN A 133 -3.43 -11.68 -4.98
C ASN A 133 -2.54 -12.05 -3.79
N ARG A 134 -2.49 -11.18 -2.77
CA ARG A 134 -1.71 -11.43 -1.55
C ARG A 134 -2.21 -10.62 -0.38
N PHE A 135 -2.09 -11.18 0.82
CA PHE A 135 -2.56 -10.54 2.03
C PHE A 135 -1.77 -11.01 3.24
N GLN A 136 -1.67 -10.11 4.22
CA GLN A 136 -1.08 -10.39 5.51
C GLN A 136 -2.09 -10.06 6.59
N VAL A 137 -2.49 -11.06 7.36
CA VAL A 137 -3.39 -10.92 8.51
C VAL A 137 -2.59 -11.03 9.80
N LYS A 138 -3.13 -10.43 10.86
CA LYS A 138 -2.64 -10.56 12.23
C LYS A 138 -3.53 -11.53 12.99
N THR A 139 -2.95 -12.24 13.94
CA THR A 139 -3.68 -13.17 14.81
C THR A 139 -3.06 -13.23 16.20
N ASP A 140 -3.92 -13.33 17.21
CA ASP A 140 -3.55 -13.60 18.61
C ASP A 140 -3.82 -15.07 19.00
N GLY A 141 -4.15 -15.92 18.01
CA GLY A 141 -4.62 -17.30 18.20
C GLY A 141 -6.11 -17.44 18.53
N LYS A 142 -6.82 -16.36 18.84
CA LYS A 142 -8.28 -16.34 19.07
C LYS A 142 -9.02 -15.60 17.96
N GLN A 143 -8.43 -14.54 17.46
CA GLN A 143 -8.93 -13.66 16.41
C GLN A 143 -7.95 -13.63 15.23
N LEU A 144 -8.48 -13.27 14.06
CA LEU A 144 -7.69 -13.11 12.86
C LEU A 144 -8.29 -12.00 11.97
N GLY A 145 -7.43 -11.11 11.51
CA GLY A 145 -7.82 -10.07 10.56
C GLY A 145 -6.77 -8.98 10.39
N PHE A 146 -7.19 -7.72 10.30
CA PHE A 146 -6.29 -6.57 10.09
C PHE A 146 -6.21 -5.71 11.35
N VAL A 147 -5.20 -4.83 11.44
CA VAL A 147 -5.05 -3.94 12.60
C VAL A 147 -5.73 -2.61 12.31
N ALA A 148 -6.59 -2.15 13.21
CA ALA A 148 -7.20 -0.83 13.08
C ALA A 148 -6.14 0.27 13.15
N GLU A 149 -6.25 1.28 12.30
CA GLU A 149 -5.19 2.28 12.10
C GLU A 149 -4.87 3.06 13.37
N GLY A 150 -3.59 3.06 13.75
CA GLY A 150 -3.13 3.75 14.95
C GLY A 150 -3.49 3.05 16.26
N SER A 151 -3.95 1.80 16.21
CA SER A 151 -4.26 0.96 17.36
C SER A 151 -3.36 -0.29 17.43
N HIS A 152 -3.55 -1.08 18.48
CA HIS A 152 -3.01 -2.44 18.62
C HIS A 152 -4.11 -3.51 18.51
N THR A 153 -5.30 -3.13 18.02
CA THR A 153 -6.50 -3.96 18.00
C THR A 153 -6.59 -4.74 16.69
N ILE A 154 -6.71 -6.06 16.78
CA ILE A 154 -7.10 -6.89 15.64
C ILE A 154 -8.60 -6.70 15.41
N VAL A 155 -8.94 -6.24 14.21
CA VAL A 155 -10.29 -6.27 13.67
C VAL A 155 -10.47 -7.62 13.01
N SER A 156 -11.42 -8.41 13.50
CA SER A 156 -11.75 -9.71 12.91
C SER A 156 -12.41 -9.51 11.55
N ILE A 157 -11.89 -10.19 10.52
CA ILE A 157 -12.32 -10.02 9.12
C ILE A 157 -12.73 -11.35 8.54
N GLU A 158 -14.04 -11.53 8.37
CA GLU A 158 -14.61 -12.73 7.76
C GLU A 158 -14.48 -12.75 6.26
N ASP A 159 -14.38 -11.59 5.65
CA ASP A 159 -14.30 -11.47 4.21
C ASP A 159 -13.65 -10.16 3.77
N CYS A 160 -12.98 -10.18 2.62
CA CYS A 160 -12.32 -9.01 2.05
C CYS A 160 -12.55 -8.95 0.53
N PRO A 161 -13.39 -8.03 0.04
CA PRO A 161 -13.85 -8.02 -1.36
C PRO A 161 -12.73 -7.69 -2.36
N ILE A 162 -11.62 -7.11 -1.93
CA ILE A 162 -10.49 -6.85 -2.82
C ILE A 162 -9.64 -8.10 -3.07
N LEU A 163 -9.70 -9.12 -2.21
CA LEU A 163 -8.97 -10.38 -2.39
C LEU A 163 -9.54 -11.16 -3.57
N ASN A 164 -8.66 -11.71 -4.40
CA ASN A 164 -9.07 -12.66 -5.43
C ASN A 164 -9.65 -13.94 -4.81
N THR A 165 -10.27 -14.77 -5.65
CA THR A 165 -10.97 -15.98 -5.20
C THR A 165 -10.09 -16.88 -4.32
N THR A 166 -8.85 -17.14 -4.74
CA THR A 166 -7.92 -18.00 -4.00
C THR A 166 -7.58 -17.42 -2.62
N CYS A 167 -7.20 -16.14 -2.56
CA CYS A 167 -6.87 -15.49 -1.29
C CYS A 167 -8.09 -15.37 -0.36
N ARG A 168 -9.28 -15.14 -0.91
CA ARG A 168 -10.53 -15.11 -0.14
C ARG A 168 -10.85 -16.49 0.46
N GLN A 169 -10.69 -17.57 -0.31
CA GLN A 169 -10.82 -18.95 0.19
C GLN A 169 -9.79 -19.28 1.27
N GLN A 170 -8.54 -18.85 1.10
CA GLN A 170 -7.50 -18.98 2.11
C GLN A 170 -7.86 -18.23 3.39
N LEU A 171 -8.37 -17.00 3.31
CA LEU A 171 -8.84 -16.23 4.46
C LEU A 171 -9.91 -17.00 5.25
N HIS A 172 -10.94 -17.49 4.56
CA HIS A 172 -11.99 -18.32 5.19
C HIS A 172 -11.40 -19.59 5.83
N THR A 173 -10.45 -20.25 5.16
CA THR A 173 -9.80 -21.45 5.68
C THR A 173 -9.01 -21.18 6.96
N LEU A 174 -8.33 -20.03 7.05
CA LEU A 174 -7.65 -19.61 8.27
C LEU A 174 -8.63 -19.34 9.41
N GLN A 175 -9.78 -18.74 9.12
CA GLN A 175 -10.80 -18.50 10.15
C GLN A 175 -11.37 -19.78 10.75
N GLN A 176 -11.58 -20.82 9.93
CA GLN A 176 -12.07 -22.12 10.42
C GLN A 176 -11.08 -22.85 11.35
N GLN A 177 -9.83 -22.39 11.42
CA GLN A 177 -8.82 -22.95 12.31
C GLN A 177 -8.80 -22.26 13.68
N LEU A 178 -9.60 -21.21 13.91
CA LEU A 178 -9.67 -20.54 15.20
C LEU A 178 -10.62 -21.27 16.18
N PRO A 179 -10.31 -21.25 17.49
CA PRO A 179 -9.06 -20.75 18.07
C PRO A 179 -7.89 -21.71 17.79
N ASN A 180 -6.71 -21.14 17.50
CA ASN A 180 -5.47 -21.89 17.28
C ASN A 180 -4.38 -21.44 18.28
N PRO A 181 -4.10 -22.21 19.35
CA PRO A 181 -3.05 -21.87 20.32
C PRO A 181 -1.65 -21.78 19.71
N GLN A 182 -1.37 -22.45 18.59
CA GLN A 182 -0.07 -22.37 17.91
C GLN A 182 0.14 -21.01 17.24
N TRP A 183 -0.92 -20.22 17.06
CA TRP A 183 -0.85 -18.87 16.50
C TRP A 183 -0.77 -17.79 17.58
N ALA A 184 -0.86 -18.17 18.86
CA ALA A 184 -0.75 -17.22 19.96
C ALA A 184 0.63 -16.54 19.99
N PRO A 185 0.70 -15.22 20.24
CA PRO A 185 1.95 -14.51 20.35
C PRO A 185 2.71 -14.91 21.63
N ALA A 186 4.02 -14.74 21.61
CA ALA A 186 4.84 -14.83 22.82
C ALA A 186 4.50 -13.66 23.78
N SER A 187 4.82 -13.83 25.06
CA SER A 187 4.64 -12.79 26.08
C SER A 187 5.31 -11.48 25.64
N GLY A 188 4.58 -10.36 25.72
CA GLY A 188 5.05 -9.03 25.32
C GLY A 188 4.77 -8.63 23.87
N TYR A 189 4.12 -9.49 23.07
CA TYR A 189 3.68 -9.17 21.71
C TYR A 189 2.15 -9.23 21.62
N ASP A 190 1.55 -8.27 20.89
CA ASP A 190 0.09 -8.21 20.73
C ASP A 190 -0.44 -9.30 19.78
N TRP A 191 0.35 -9.68 18.77
CA TRP A 191 -0.06 -10.60 17.71
C TRP A 191 1.12 -11.17 16.92
N ASN A 192 0.87 -12.29 16.24
CA ASN A 192 1.68 -12.79 15.13
C ASN A 192 1.06 -12.39 13.78
N PHE A 193 1.77 -12.61 12.67
CA PHE A 193 1.20 -12.46 11.33
C PHE A 193 1.26 -13.74 10.50
N ILE A 194 0.33 -13.87 9.56
CA ILE A 194 0.31 -14.91 8.53
C ILE A 194 0.31 -14.18 7.18
N ASP A 195 1.28 -14.50 6.31
CA ASP A 195 1.45 -13.89 4.99
C ASP A 195 1.20 -14.91 3.88
N LEU A 196 0.17 -14.68 3.06
CA LEU A 196 -0.25 -15.57 1.99
C LEU A 196 -0.38 -14.83 0.66
N ASP A 197 -0.27 -15.60 -0.42
CA ASP A 197 -0.57 -15.17 -1.78
C ASP A 197 -1.43 -16.22 -2.49
N ASP A 198 -1.82 -15.93 -3.73
CA ASP A 198 -2.66 -16.78 -4.54
C ASP A 198 -1.94 -17.99 -5.16
N GLN A 199 -0.67 -18.20 -4.83
CA GLN A 199 0.05 -19.39 -5.25
C GLN A 199 -0.34 -20.56 -4.33
N PRO A 200 -0.65 -21.73 -4.91
CA PRO A 200 -0.93 -22.93 -4.13
C PRO A 200 0.30 -23.28 -3.28
N SER A 201 0.07 -23.54 -1.99
CA SER A 201 1.10 -24.05 -1.11
C SER A 201 0.60 -25.29 -0.40
N ASN A 202 1.35 -26.38 -0.54
CA ASN A 202 1.15 -27.61 0.21
C ASN A 202 1.83 -27.56 1.60
N GLN A 203 2.49 -26.43 1.92
CA GLN A 203 3.12 -26.25 3.22
C GLN A 203 2.09 -25.79 4.26
N PRO A 204 2.25 -26.22 5.53
CA PRO A 204 1.43 -25.72 6.61
C PRO A 204 1.56 -24.20 6.74
N VAL A 205 0.52 -23.57 7.27
CA VAL A 205 0.50 -22.13 7.55
C VAL A 205 1.64 -21.78 8.51
N ALA A 206 2.56 -20.93 8.07
CA ALA A 206 3.66 -20.43 8.88
C ALA A 206 3.31 -19.06 9.47
N ILE A 207 3.47 -18.93 10.79
CA ILE A 207 3.41 -17.62 11.46
C ILE A 207 4.74 -16.88 11.32
N ASN A 208 4.67 -15.56 11.24
CA ASN A 208 5.79 -14.64 11.17
C ASN A 208 6.80 -14.89 10.03
N CYS A 209 6.37 -15.60 8.97
CA CYS A 209 7.17 -15.84 7.78
C CYS A 209 6.70 -14.94 6.65
N LYS A 210 7.53 -13.99 6.22
CA LYS A 210 7.21 -13.13 5.07
C LYS A 210 7.48 -13.86 3.76
N ARG A 211 6.58 -13.70 2.80
CA ARG A 211 6.78 -14.15 1.42
C ARG A 211 7.60 -13.13 0.63
N PRO A 212 8.36 -13.58 -0.39
CA PRO A 212 9.04 -12.68 -1.32
C PRO A 212 8.09 -11.62 -1.90
N PHE A 213 8.64 -10.47 -2.26
CA PHE A 213 7.84 -9.43 -2.87
C PHE A 213 7.34 -9.88 -4.25
N CYS A 214 6.04 -9.78 -4.47
CA CYS A 214 5.40 -9.80 -5.77
C CYS A 214 4.35 -8.69 -5.86
N GLN A 215 3.99 -8.33 -7.10
CA GLN A 215 3.00 -7.29 -7.37
C GLN A 215 1.61 -7.72 -6.91
N GLY A 216 0.95 -6.85 -6.13
CA GLY A 216 -0.32 -7.12 -5.48
C GLY A 216 -1.56 -7.16 -6.39
N ASN A 217 -1.40 -6.83 -7.68
CA ASN A 217 -2.47 -6.83 -8.67
C ASN A 217 -1.90 -7.37 -10.00
N HIS A 218 -2.23 -8.62 -10.31
CA HIS A 218 -1.67 -9.30 -11.48
C HIS A 218 -2.02 -8.60 -12.80
N ALA A 219 -3.27 -8.18 -12.99
CA ALA A 219 -3.72 -7.56 -14.23
C ALA A 219 -3.05 -6.21 -14.50
N GLN A 220 -2.87 -5.39 -13.46
CA GLN A 220 -2.12 -4.14 -13.57
C GLN A 220 -0.63 -4.39 -13.82
N ASN A 221 -0.05 -5.43 -13.21
CA ASN A 221 1.34 -5.80 -13.48
C ASN A 221 1.56 -6.23 -14.94
N LEU A 222 0.65 -7.04 -15.49
CA LEU A 222 0.69 -7.42 -16.91
C LEU A 222 0.61 -6.19 -17.83
N TRP A 223 -0.26 -5.23 -17.50
CA TRP A 223 -0.32 -3.98 -18.24
C TRP A 223 1.00 -3.21 -18.19
N MET A 224 1.61 -3.05 -17.00
CA MET A 224 2.90 -2.37 -16.87
C MET A 224 4.02 -3.07 -17.66
N LYS A 225 4.05 -4.41 -17.65
CA LYS A 225 4.98 -5.22 -18.44
C LYS A 225 4.79 -4.99 -19.94
N ALA A 226 3.54 -5.00 -20.41
CA ALA A 226 3.21 -4.77 -21.81
C ALA A 226 3.57 -3.35 -22.26
N TRP A 227 3.23 -2.35 -21.43
CA TRP A 227 3.62 -0.96 -21.67
C TRP A 227 5.13 -0.81 -21.79
N LEU A 228 5.90 -1.38 -20.85
CA LEU A 228 7.36 -1.33 -20.91
C LEU A 228 7.90 -1.97 -22.19
N LYS A 229 7.36 -3.14 -22.58
CA LYS A 229 7.74 -3.81 -23.83
C LYS A 229 7.52 -2.91 -25.05
N GLU A 230 6.38 -2.23 -25.11
CA GLU A 230 6.05 -1.30 -26.20
C GLU A 230 7.01 -0.10 -26.22
N GLN A 231 7.31 0.49 -25.06
CA GLN A 231 8.27 1.60 -24.98
C GLN A 231 9.66 1.18 -25.47
N LEU A 232 10.13 0.00 -25.06
CA LEU A 232 11.44 -0.52 -25.49
C LEU A 232 11.50 -0.78 -27.00
N ALA A 233 10.40 -1.26 -27.60
CA ALA A 233 10.33 -1.50 -29.04
C ALA A 233 10.44 -0.22 -29.88
N GLN A 234 10.13 0.95 -29.31
CA GLN A 234 10.29 2.25 -29.99
C GLN A 234 11.75 2.74 -30.00
N HIS A 235 12.66 2.05 -29.30
CA HIS A 235 14.05 2.45 -29.15
C HIS A 235 15.02 1.45 -29.82
N ASN A 236 15.34 1.70 -31.10
CA ASN A 236 16.20 0.82 -31.92
C ASN A 236 17.71 0.81 -31.56
N ARG A 237 18.13 1.39 -30.43
CA ARG A 237 19.55 1.57 -30.06
C ARG A 237 19.89 1.16 -28.63
N LEU A 238 19.14 0.22 -28.06
CA LEU A 238 19.43 -0.29 -26.73
C LEU A 238 20.52 -1.36 -26.82
N HIS A 239 21.75 -1.02 -26.41
CA HIS A 239 22.88 -1.97 -26.41
C HIS A 239 23.12 -2.60 -25.03
N LYS A 240 22.85 -1.85 -23.96
CA LYS A 240 23.00 -2.29 -22.56
C LYS A 240 21.91 -1.67 -21.70
N ILE A 241 21.34 -2.46 -20.80
CA ILE A 241 20.31 -2.00 -19.86
C ILE A 241 20.77 -2.34 -18.45
N ILE A 242 20.67 -1.38 -17.53
CA ILE A 242 20.86 -1.58 -16.09
C ILE A 242 19.49 -1.49 -15.44
N GLU A 243 19.04 -2.58 -14.85
CA GLU A 243 17.83 -2.60 -14.03
C GLU A 243 18.19 -2.46 -12.56
N LEU A 244 17.72 -1.38 -11.95
CA LEU A 244 17.86 -1.11 -10.52
C LEU A 244 16.61 -1.57 -9.80
N PHE A 245 16.75 -2.15 -8.60
CA PHE A 245 15.64 -2.61 -7.76
C PHE A 245 14.76 -3.66 -8.47
N CYS A 246 15.40 -4.61 -9.16
CA CYS A 246 14.73 -5.61 -9.98
C CYS A 246 13.91 -6.63 -9.17
N GLY A 247 14.16 -6.76 -7.87
CA GLY A 247 13.52 -7.73 -6.99
C GLY A 247 13.67 -9.16 -7.51
N SER A 248 12.55 -9.88 -7.62
CA SER A 248 12.50 -11.23 -8.21
C SER A 248 12.55 -11.23 -9.75
N GLY A 249 12.78 -10.07 -10.37
CA GLY A 249 12.96 -9.93 -11.81
C GLY A 249 11.70 -9.60 -12.60
N ASN A 250 10.75 -8.87 -12.01
CA ASN A 250 9.46 -8.60 -12.63
C ASN A 250 9.58 -7.94 -14.01
N PHE A 251 10.38 -6.88 -14.14
CA PHE A 251 10.62 -6.27 -15.46
C PHE A 251 11.81 -6.89 -16.18
N THR A 252 12.72 -7.53 -15.46
CA THR A 252 13.87 -8.23 -16.05
C THR A 252 13.51 -9.22 -17.13
N GLU A 253 12.42 -9.97 -16.96
CA GLU A 253 11.91 -10.89 -17.99
C GLU A 253 11.57 -10.18 -19.29
N ILE A 254 11.05 -8.95 -19.21
CA ILE A 254 10.71 -8.13 -20.38
C ILE A 254 11.98 -7.57 -21.01
N LEU A 255 12.92 -7.10 -20.19
CA LEU A 255 14.22 -6.57 -20.64
C LEU A 255 15.07 -7.64 -21.32
N ALA A 256 15.02 -8.89 -20.85
CA ALA A 256 15.74 -9.99 -21.49
C ALA A 256 15.23 -10.30 -22.91
N GLN A 257 13.96 -10.02 -23.20
CA GLN A 257 13.36 -10.25 -24.52
C GLN A 257 13.80 -9.22 -25.57
N THR A 258 14.44 -8.12 -25.20
CA THR A 258 14.86 -7.07 -26.16
C THR A 258 16.19 -7.41 -26.86
N GLY A 259 16.83 -8.54 -26.54
CA GLY A 259 18.14 -8.92 -27.10
C GLY A 259 19.30 -8.04 -26.62
N CYS A 260 19.06 -7.19 -25.60
CA CYS A 260 20.08 -6.34 -25.00
C CYS A 260 20.90 -7.12 -23.96
N LEU A 261 22.17 -6.74 -23.78
CA LEU A 261 22.94 -7.17 -22.61
C LEU A 261 22.35 -6.49 -21.36
N ALA A 262 21.54 -7.21 -20.61
CA ALA A 262 20.94 -6.74 -19.37
C ALA A 262 21.86 -7.06 -18.18
N SER A 263 22.27 -6.04 -17.43
CA SER A 263 22.92 -6.18 -16.14
C SER A 263 21.91 -5.88 -15.04
N ARG A 264 21.79 -6.79 -14.08
CA ARG A 264 20.82 -6.71 -12.97
C ARG A 264 21.53 -6.21 -11.72
N LEU A 265 20.96 -5.23 -11.03
CA LEU A 265 21.45 -4.78 -9.73
C LEU A 265 20.30 -4.71 -8.72
N GLU A 266 20.29 -5.68 -7.80
CA GLU A 266 19.43 -5.66 -6.62
C GLU A 266 20.23 -5.18 -5.41
N LEU A 267 19.77 -4.10 -4.78
CA LEU A 267 20.31 -3.66 -3.49
C LEU A 267 19.37 -4.15 -2.39
N LEU A 268 19.61 -5.35 -1.87
CA LEU A 268 19.04 -5.78 -0.60
C LEU A 268 19.75 -5.02 0.52
N ILE A 269 19.33 -3.79 0.78
CA ILE A 269 19.82 -3.01 1.92
C ILE A 269 19.18 -3.58 3.19
N SER A 270 19.82 -4.60 3.77
CA SER A 270 19.59 -4.98 5.17
C SER A 270 20.44 -4.06 6.04
N ILE A 271 19.94 -2.87 6.38
CA ILE A 271 20.54 -2.07 7.46
C ILE A 271 20.20 -2.76 8.77
N ILE A 272 21.10 -3.64 9.24
CA ILE A 272 21.15 -4.03 10.65
C ILE A 272 21.90 -2.89 11.35
N LEU A 273 21.16 -1.96 11.94
CA LEU A 273 21.72 -1.05 12.94
C LEU A 273 22.03 -1.89 14.19
N LEU A 274 23.24 -2.43 14.28
CA LEU A 274 23.76 -2.94 15.54
C LEU A 274 24.05 -1.73 16.45
N PRO A 275 23.57 -1.73 17.71
CA PRO A 275 23.99 -0.72 18.67
C PRO A 275 25.41 -1.07 19.13
N GLY A 276 26.39 -0.32 18.63
CA GLY A 276 27.71 -0.23 19.25
C GLY A 276 28.88 -0.63 18.37
N GLY A 277 29.82 0.31 18.23
CA GLY A 277 31.26 0.05 18.16
C GLY A 277 31.78 -0.54 16.86
N LEU A 278 32.49 0.29 16.09
CA LEU A 278 33.45 -0.17 15.09
C LEU A 278 34.45 -1.14 15.74
N SER A 279 34.46 -2.39 15.31
CA SER A 279 35.65 -3.23 15.39
C SER A 279 35.87 -3.95 14.07
N GLU A 280 37.07 -3.77 13.52
CA GLU A 280 37.58 -4.52 12.38
C GLU A 280 37.70 -6.00 12.76
N SER A 281 36.78 -6.82 12.28
CA SER A 281 37.04 -8.21 11.88
C SER A 281 35.73 -8.91 11.54
N THR A 282 35.35 -8.87 10.27
CA THR A 282 34.47 -9.91 9.71
C THR A 282 34.72 -10.00 8.21
N SER A 283 35.91 -10.49 7.88
CA SER A 283 36.13 -11.15 6.61
C SER A 283 35.28 -12.43 6.57
N ARG A 284 34.54 -12.60 5.47
CA ARG A 284 33.85 -13.80 4.97
C ARG A 284 32.40 -14.01 5.45
N MET A 285 31.47 -13.44 4.68
CA MET A 285 30.46 -14.28 4.03
C MET A 285 30.28 -13.81 2.57
N LEU A 286 30.77 -14.64 1.66
CA LEU A 286 30.61 -14.54 0.23
C LEU A 286 29.14 -14.76 -0.13
N ILE A 287 28.55 -13.86 -0.93
CA ILE A 287 27.72 -14.28 -2.06
C ILE A 287 28.25 -13.51 -3.27
N PRO A 288 28.52 -14.18 -4.42
CA PRO A 288 29.18 -13.55 -5.54
C PRO A 288 28.25 -12.50 -6.14
N TRP A 289 28.83 -11.38 -6.59
CA TRP A 289 28.20 -10.50 -7.56
C TRP A 289 27.90 -11.34 -8.80
N CYS A 290 26.69 -11.88 -8.89
CA CYS A 290 26.28 -12.67 -10.03
C CYS A 290 25.92 -11.69 -11.15
N TRP A 291 26.93 -11.26 -11.89
CA TRP A 291 26.74 -10.73 -13.24
C TRP A 291 26.27 -11.88 -14.12
N ILE A 292 24.97 -12.18 -14.07
CA ILE A 292 24.38 -13.12 -15.03
C ILE A 292 24.18 -12.34 -16.33
N HIS A 293 25.20 -12.34 -17.17
CA HIS A 293 25.05 -11.98 -18.57
C HIS A 293 24.20 -13.07 -19.23
N LEU A 294 22.94 -12.76 -19.53
CA LEU A 294 22.21 -13.53 -20.53
C LEU A 294 22.73 -13.08 -21.89
N ALA A 295 23.62 -13.88 -22.48
CA ALA A 295 23.92 -13.75 -23.90
C ALA A 295 22.71 -14.26 -24.71
N PRO A 296 22.33 -13.61 -25.82
CA PRO A 296 21.39 -14.21 -26.75
C PRO A 296 22.08 -15.38 -27.47
N ASP A 297 21.37 -16.51 -27.58
CA ASP A 297 21.69 -17.58 -28.53
C ASP A 297 21.50 -17.09 -29.98
#